data_AF-A0A959BXL5-F1
#
_entry.id   AF-A0A959BXL5-F1
#
_cell.length_a   1.000
_cell.length_b   1.000
_cell.length_c   1.000
_cell.angle_alpha   90.00
_cell.angle_beta   90.00
_cell.angle_gamma   90.00
#
_symmetry.space_group_name_H-M   'P 1'
#
loop_
_entity.id
_entity.type
_entity.pdbx_description
1 polymer ?
#
loop_
_entity_poly.entity_id
_entity_poly.type
_entity_poly.pdbx_seq_one_letter_code
_entity_poly.pdbx_strand_id
1 'polypeptide(L)'
;MRALNLPADKAFRSAMYNGVILDNWELEYYSTHFEDEASFQEVIGAQSALAQWTALQVEQLSNEKFSNSKAAELAGELIRRAYIDSYANPHYGAIALAFWFYQFDADNWFSFEQVRKEAEKYLGYYPDWDNRLELHLFKGFEYGGVLARAITGQGLPVVVNYSERRVTIWVAQLND
;
A
#
# COMPACT_ATOMS: atom_id res chain seq x y z
N MET A 1 22.88 18.76 12.32
CA MET A 1 21.45 18.39 12.50
C MET A 1 20.99 17.70 11.23
N ARG A 2 20.76 16.38 11.25
CA ARG A 2 20.00 15.73 10.17
C ARG A 2 18.57 16.27 10.29
N ALA A 3 18.01 16.83 9.23
CA ALA A 3 16.58 17.09 9.19
C ALA A 3 15.88 15.76 9.52
N LEU A 4 14.92 15.80 10.46
CA LEU A 4 14.06 14.66 10.74
C LEU A 4 13.19 14.46 9.49
N ASN A 5 13.70 13.69 8.53
CA ASN A 5 12.88 13.29 7.39
C ASN A 5 11.74 12.45 7.95
N LEU A 6 10.51 12.81 7.56
CA LEU A 6 9.33 12.00 7.86
C LEU A 6 9.53 10.59 7.28
N PRO A 7 8.96 9.55 7.90
CA PRO A 7 8.82 8.24 7.26
C PRO A 7 8.23 8.37 5.85
N ALA A 8 8.73 7.58 4.92
CA ALA A 8 8.42 7.70 3.50
C ALA A 8 6.91 7.60 3.21
N ASP A 9 6.21 6.71 3.91
CA ASP A 9 4.76 6.55 3.86
C ASP A 9 4.02 7.83 4.27
N LYS A 10 4.41 8.43 5.40
CA LYS A 10 3.83 9.68 5.88
C LYS A 10 4.10 10.83 4.92
N ALA A 11 5.33 10.92 4.39
CA ALA A 11 5.70 11.94 3.40
C ALA A 11 4.86 11.82 2.13
N PHE A 12 4.68 10.59 1.61
CA PHE A 12 3.84 10.32 0.46
C PHE A 12 2.38 10.70 0.71
N ARG A 13 1.78 10.25 1.81
CA ARG A 13 0.39 10.63 2.15
C ARG A 13 0.23 12.15 2.22
N SER A 14 1.14 12.86 2.88
CA SER A 14 1.10 14.32 2.95
C SER A 14 1.23 14.99 1.58
N ALA A 15 2.06 14.45 0.69
CA ALA A 15 2.20 14.96 -0.68
C ALA A 15 0.94 14.73 -1.51
N MET A 16 0.29 13.57 -1.36
CA MET A 16 -0.96 13.26 -2.07
C MET A 16 -2.08 14.26 -1.72
N TYR A 17 -2.23 14.59 -0.44
CA TYR A 17 -3.20 15.61 0.01
C TYR A 17 -2.79 17.05 -0.29
N ASN A 18 -1.59 17.29 -0.85
CA ASN A 18 -1.14 18.61 -1.27
C ASN A 18 -1.48 18.87 -2.75
N GLY A 19 -2.77 18.73 -3.09
CA GLY A 19 -3.30 19.05 -4.41
C GLY A 19 -3.15 17.95 -5.47
N VAL A 20 -2.94 16.68 -5.07
CA VAL A 20 -3.02 15.54 -5.99
C VAL A 20 -4.38 14.85 -5.90
N ILE A 21 -4.78 14.40 -4.71
CA ILE A 21 -6.13 13.89 -4.47
C ILE A 21 -7.03 14.98 -3.88
N LEU A 22 -8.34 14.85 -4.11
CA LEU A 22 -9.35 15.81 -3.68
C LEU A 22 -9.91 15.45 -2.30
N ASP A 23 -10.68 16.37 -1.71
CA ASP A 23 -11.20 16.23 -0.34
C ASP A 23 -12.19 15.06 -0.17
N ASN A 24 -12.79 14.60 -1.26
CA ASN A 24 -13.67 13.43 -1.26
C ASN A 24 -12.92 12.09 -1.31
N TRP A 25 -11.57 12.12 -1.37
CA TRP A 25 -10.73 10.93 -1.27
C TRP A 25 -10.21 10.71 0.14
N GLU A 26 -10.22 9.45 0.55
CA GLU A 26 -9.55 8.99 1.75
C GLU A 26 -8.41 8.05 1.36
N LEU A 27 -7.19 8.43 1.74
CA LEU A 27 -5.97 7.63 1.58
C LEU A 27 -5.43 7.30 2.98
N GLU A 28 -5.63 6.06 3.37
CA GLU A 28 -5.13 5.46 4.60
C GLU A 28 -3.91 4.59 4.32
N TYR A 29 -3.07 4.43 5.36
CA TYR A 29 -2.01 3.45 5.33
C TYR A 29 -1.86 2.78 6.69
N TYR A 30 -1.47 1.51 6.64
CA TYR A 30 -1.20 0.69 7.81
C TYR A 30 0.23 0.20 7.72
N SER A 31 1.08 0.72 8.60
CA SER A 31 2.52 0.48 8.55
C SER A 31 3.02 -0.21 9.80
N THR A 32 3.73 -1.31 9.61
CA THR A 32 4.39 -2.04 10.70
C THR A 32 5.90 -1.87 10.56
N HIS A 33 6.53 -1.36 11.61
CA HIS A 33 7.98 -1.27 11.74
C HIS A 33 8.52 -2.51 12.45
N PHE A 34 9.63 -3.04 11.96
CA PHE A 34 10.33 -4.20 12.52
C PHE A 34 11.59 -3.71 13.25
N GLU A 35 11.70 -4.05 14.53
CA GLU A 35 12.79 -3.58 15.38
C GLU A 35 14.14 -4.19 15.00
N ASP A 36 14.13 -5.43 14.55
CA ASP A 36 15.30 -6.22 14.19
C ASP A 36 15.23 -6.71 12.74
N GLU A 37 16.41 -7.01 12.19
CA GLU A 37 16.54 -7.45 10.80
C GLU A 37 15.99 -8.86 10.58
N ALA A 38 16.08 -9.75 11.58
CA ALA A 38 15.64 -11.13 11.41
C ALA A 38 14.12 -11.21 11.25
N SER A 39 13.35 -10.52 12.09
CA SER A 39 11.89 -10.46 11.98
C SER A 39 11.42 -9.79 10.69
N PHE A 40 12.15 -8.77 10.20
CA PHE A 40 11.87 -8.16 8.90
C PHE A 40 12.09 -9.18 7.77
N GLN A 41 13.24 -9.86 7.76
CA GLN A 41 13.57 -10.87 6.75
C GLN A 41 12.66 -12.10 6.78
N GLU A 42 12.14 -12.49 7.94
CA GLU A 42 11.11 -13.54 8.05
C GLU A 42 9.84 -13.19 7.25
N VAL A 43 9.47 -11.91 7.20
CA VAL A 43 8.30 -11.44 6.44
C VAL A 43 8.63 -11.25 4.96
N ILE A 44 9.74 -10.60 4.63
CA ILE A 44 10.01 -10.17 3.25
C ILE A 44 10.87 -11.16 2.44
N GLY A 45 11.51 -12.13 3.09
CA GLY A 45 12.47 -13.06 2.47
C GLY A 45 11.84 -14.04 1.47
N ALA A 46 10.52 -14.21 1.50
CA ALA A 46 9.78 -14.99 0.53
C ALA A 46 8.41 -14.36 0.22
N GLN A 47 8.00 -14.41 -1.04
CA GLN A 47 6.70 -13.89 -1.46
C GLN A 47 5.52 -14.53 -0.70
N SER A 48 5.60 -15.83 -0.39
CA SER A 48 4.57 -16.51 0.41
C SER A 48 4.54 -16.05 1.87
N ALA A 49 5.69 -15.66 2.43
CA ALA A 49 5.77 -15.13 3.79
C ALA A 49 5.17 -13.72 3.84
N LEU A 50 5.46 -12.88 2.85
CA LEU A 50 4.84 -11.56 2.71
C LEU A 50 3.33 -11.69 2.56
N ALA A 51 2.86 -12.62 1.71
CA ALA A 51 1.44 -12.87 1.52
C ALA A 51 0.75 -13.34 2.81
N GLN A 52 1.39 -14.24 3.58
CA GLN A 52 0.88 -14.70 4.86
C GLN A 52 0.80 -13.54 5.87
N TRP A 53 1.84 -12.72 5.96
CA TRP A 53 1.86 -11.56 6.83
C TRP A 53 0.78 -10.55 6.45
N THR A 54 0.66 -10.19 5.16
CA THR A 54 -0.37 -9.28 4.66
C THR A 54 -1.76 -9.81 4.95
N ALA A 55 -2.00 -11.11 4.78
CA ALA A 55 -3.29 -11.73 5.08
C ALA A 55 -3.68 -11.58 6.55
N LEU A 56 -2.74 -11.80 7.48
CA LEU A 56 -2.97 -11.61 8.92
C LEU A 56 -3.28 -10.14 9.25
N GLN A 57 -2.59 -9.19 8.63
CA GLN A 57 -2.89 -7.77 8.81
C GLN A 57 -4.28 -7.41 8.28
N VAL A 58 -4.65 -7.90 7.09
CA VAL A 58 -5.98 -7.66 6.51
C VAL A 58 -7.08 -8.27 7.37
N GLU A 59 -6.89 -9.50 7.88
CA GLU A 59 -7.81 -10.15 8.82
C GLU A 59 -8.01 -9.28 10.07
N GLN A 60 -6.92 -8.83 10.70
CA GLN A 60 -6.97 -8.00 11.89
C GLN A 60 -7.70 -6.67 11.62
N LEU A 61 -7.28 -5.93 10.60
CA LEU A 61 -7.84 -4.63 10.25
C LEU A 61 -9.32 -4.73 9.88
N SER A 62 -9.71 -5.78 9.14
CA SER A 62 -11.10 -6.00 8.77
C SER A 62 -11.97 -6.30 9.98
N ASN A 63 -11.48 -7.13 10.90
CA ASN A 63 -12.21 -7.44 12.13
C ASN A 63 -12.34 -6.21 13.04
N GLU A 64 -11.31 -5.37 13.14
CA GLU A 64 -11.36 -4.10 13.87
C GLU A 64 -12.38 -3.12 13.28
N LYS A 65 -12.43 -2.98 11.95
CA LYS A 65 -13.33 -2.03 11.26
C LYS A 65 -14.80 -2.47 11.19
N PHE A 66 -15.04 -3.78 11.08
CA PHE A 66 -16.36 -4.32 10.73
C PHE A 66 -16.91 -5.37 11.70
N SER A 67 -16.09 -5.85 12.65
CA SER A 67 -16.49 -6.85 13.66
C SER A 67 -17.11 -8.12 13.07
N ASN A 68 -16.65 -8.53 11.89
CA ASN A 68 -17.10 -9.74 11.19
C ASN A 68 -15.91 -10.68 10.96
N SER A 69 -15.67 -11.57 11.92
CA SER A 69 -14.52 -12.48 11.91
C SER A 69 -14.50 -13.44 10.72
N LYS A 70 -15.67 -13.91 10.24
CA LYS A 70 -15.74 -14.80 9.07
C LYS A 70 -15.38 -14.08 7.77
N ALA A 71 -15.85 -12.85 7.60
CA ALA A 71 -15.50 -12.04 6.45
C ALA A 71 -14.00 -11.68 6.47
N ALA A 72 -13.46 -11.36 7.65
CA ALA A 72 -12.04 -11.13 7.86
C ALA A 72 -11.20 -12.37 7.48
N GLU A 73 -11.53 -13.55 8.00
CA GLU A 73 -10.85 -14.82 7.68
C GLU A 73 -10.86 -15.11 6.18
N LEU A 74 -12.01 -14.93 5.53
CA LEU A 74 -12.13 -15.09 4.08
C LEU A 74 -11.25 -14.09 3.31
N ALA A 75 -11.19 -12.83 3.75
CA ALA A 75 -10.34 -11.83 3.14
C ALA A 75 -8.85 -12.21 3.25
N GLY A 76 -8.43 -12.75 4.39
CA GLY A 76 -7.08 -13.29 4.56
C GLY A 76 -6.77 -14.45 3.62
N GLU A 77 -7.71 -15.40 3.47
CA GLU A 77 -7.57 -16.50 2.51
C GLU A 77 -7.43 -16.01 1.06
N LEU A 78 -8.18 -14.96 0.68
CA LEU A 78 -8.09 -14.36 -0.64
C LEU A 78 -6.71 -13.71 -0.86
N ILE A 79 -6.18 -12.98 0.13
CA ILE A 79 -4.83 -12.40 0.07
C ILE A 79 -3.76 -13.49 -0.07
N ARG A 80 -3.84 -14.57 0.70
CA ARG A 80 -2.87 -15.69 0.63
C ARG A 80 -2.76 -16.30 -0.77
N ARG A 81 -3.86 -16.26 -1.54
CA ARG A 81 -3.96 -16.84 -2.89
C ARG A 81 -3.84 -15.82 -4.00
N ALA A 82 -3.79 -14.54 -3.67
CA ALA A 82 -3.70 -13.47 -4.66
C ALA A 82 -2.37 -13.57 -5.41
N TYR A 83 -2.43 -13.31 -6.71
CA TYR A 83 -1.23 -13.15 -7.52
C TYR A 83 -0.59 -11.79 -7.17
N ILE A 84 0.74 -11.77 -7.01
CA ILE A 84 1.47 -10.58 -6.58
C ILE A 84 2.40 -10.16 -7.71
N ASP A 85 2.16 -8.95 -8.23
CA ASP A 85 3.14 -8.27 -9.08
C ASP A 85 4.13 -7.49 -8.20
N SER A 86 5.43 -7.73 -8.37
CA SER A 86 6.49 -7.07 -7.61
C SER A 86 7.28 -6.10 -8.48
N TYR A 87 7.47 -4.88 -7.97
CA TYR A 87 8.12 -3.78 -8.67
C TYR A 87 9.23 -3.17 -7.80
N ALA A 88 10.44 -3.72 -7.90
CA ALA A 88 11.62 -3.18 -7.20
C ALA A 88 12.15 -1.88 -7.84
N ASN A 89 11.85 -1.64 -9.13
CA ASN A 89 12.23 -0.40 -9.79
C ASN A 89 11.19 0.71 -9.48
N PRO A 90 11.60 1.86 -8.92
CA PRO A 90 10.68 2.93 -8.56
C PRO A 90 9.82 3.45 -9.70
N HIS A 91 10.37 3.53 -10.91
CA HIS A 91 9.65 4.04 -12.08
C HIS A 91 8.49 3.11 -12.47
N TYR A 92 8.73 1.80 -12.54
CA TYR A 92 7.71 0.82 -12.89
C TYR A 92 6.66 0.68 -11.77
N GLY A 93 7.10 0.67 -10.51
CA GLY A 93 6.19 0.65 -9.37
C GLY A 93 5.31 1.90 -9.31
N ALA A 94 5.84 3.08 -9.69
CA ALA A 94 5.08 4.31 -9.69
C ALA A 94 3.97 4.32 -10.74
N ILE A 95 4.25 3.76 -11.92
CA ILE A 95 3.24 3.56 -12.97
C ILE A 95 2.15 2.60 -12.46
N ALA A 96 2.53 1.48 -11.86
CA ALA A 96 1.58 0.49 -11.34
C ALA A 96 0.71 1.07 -10.22
N LEU A 97 1.30 1.81 -9.27
CA LEU A 97 0.58 2.46 -8.17
C LEU A 97 -0.35 3.57 -8.66
N ALA A 98 0.10 4.40 -9.61
CA ALA A 98 -0.76 5.42 -10.20
C ALA A 98 -1.92 4.82 -10.99
N PHE A 99 -1.67 3.71 -11.68
CA PHE A 99 -2.73 3.00 -12.38
C PHE A 99 -3.75 2.40 -11.42
N TRP A 100 -3.30 1.86 -10.27
CA TRP A 100 -4.20 1.39 -9.22
C TRP A 100 -5.14 2.50 -8.72
N PHE A 101 -4.65 3.70 -8.45
CA PHE A 101 -5.52 4.86 -8.12
C PHE A 101 -6.53 5.15 -9.24
N TYR A 102 -6.10 5.04 -10.49
CA TYR A 102 -6.94 5.30 -11.66
C TYR A 102 -8.07 4.29 -11.88
N GLN A 103 -8.02 3.12 -11.23
CA GLN A 103 -9.01 2.05 -11.41
C GLN A 103 -10.29 2.21 -10.57
N PHE A 104 -10.36 3.20 -9.68
CA PHE A 104 -11.48 3.38 -8.75
C PHE A 104 -12.76 3.84 -9.45
N ASP A 105 -12.64 4.89 -10.26
CA ASP A 105 -13.73 5.43 -11.06
C ASP A 105 -13.19 5.94 -12.40
N ALA A 106 -14.01 5.81 -13.44
CA ALA A 106 -13.70 6.34 -14.76
C ALA A 106 -13.68 7.89 -14.77
N ASP A 107 -14.39 8.53 -13.83
CA ASP A 107 -14.43 10.00 -13.67
C ASP A 107 -13.51 10.50 -12.55
N ASN A 108 -12.36 9.86 -12.32
CA ASN A 108 -11.36 10.37 -11.38
C ASN A 108 -10.96 11.82 -11.73
N TRP A 109 -11.22 12.74 -10.81
CA TRP A 109 -10.93 14.18 -10.99
C TRP A 109 -9.46 14.58 -10.72
N PHE A 110 -8.53 13.62 -10.62
CA PHE A 110 -7.09 13.88 -10.51
C PHE A 110 -6.32 13.35 -11.71
N SER A 111 -5.13 13.92 -11.97
CA SER A 111 -4.30 13.53 -13.11
C SER A 111 -3.42 12.31 -12.81
N PHE A 112 -3.40 11.34 -13.75
CA PHE A 112 -2.52 10.17 -13.70
C PHE A 112 -1.07 10.58 -13.53
N GLU A 113 -0.63 11.59 -14.28
CA GLU A 113 0.74 12.08 -14.21
C GLU A 113 1.07 12.75 -12.88
N GLN A 114 0.11 13.37 -12.19
CA GLN A 114 0.34 13.92 -10.85
C GLN A 114 0.54 12.78 -9.85
N VAL A 115 -0.35 11.79 -9.86
CA VAL A 115 -0.23 10.61 -8.99
C VAL A 115 1.07 9.86 -9.27
N ARG A 116 1.40 9.61 -10.54
CA ARG A 116 2.64 8.93 -10.96
C ARG A 116 3.88 9.66 -10.48
N LYS A 117 3.92 11.00 -10.57
CA LYS A 117 5.06 11.80 -10.08
C LYS A 117 5.25 11.68 -8.56
N GLU A 118 4.18 11.74 -7.78
CA GLU A 118 4.30 11.58 -6.33
C GLU A 118 4.61 10.12 -5.95
N ALA A 119 4.07 9.14 -6.65
CA ALA A 119 4.41 7.74 -6.48
C ALA A 119 5.89 7.45 -6.81
N GLU A 120 6.44 8.08 -7.84
CA GLU A 120 7.85 7.95 -8.23
C GLU A 120 8.78 8.58 -7.18
N LYS A 121 8.40 9.74 -6.61
CA LYS A 121 9.13 10.32 -5.46
C LYS A 121 9.06 9.44 -4.22
N TYR A 122 7.92 8.80 -3.98
CA TYR A 122 7.75 7.90 -2.84
C TYR A 122 8.58 6.63 -2.99
N LEU A 123 8.47 5.92 -4.12
CA LEU A 123 9.24 4.69 -4.32
C LEU A 123 10.73 4.95 -4.52
N GLY A 124 11.09 6.16 -4.98
CA GLY A 124 12.46 6.66 -5.07
C GLY A 124 12.92 7.48 -3.86
N TYR A 125 12.22 7.39 -2.72
CA TYR A 125 12.51 8.23 -1.55
C TYR A 125 13.93 8.04 -1.00
N TYR A 126 14.45 6.81 -1.09
CA TYR A 126 15.85 6.49 -0.83
C TYR A 126 16.58 6.20 -2.13
N PRO A 127 17.75 6.84 -2.38
CA PRO A 127 18.45 6.71 -3.65
C PRO A 127 19.23 5.40 -3.80
N ASP A 128 19.56 4.74 -2.69
CA ASP A 128 20.37 3.52 -2.70
C ASP A 128 19.51 2.27 -2.92
N TRP A 129 19.95 1.38 -3.80
CA TRP A 129 19.21 0.16 -4.16
C TRP A 129 18.95 -0.78 -2.98
N ASP A 130 19.89 -0.89 -2.05
CA ASP A 130 19.75 -1.74 -0.86
C ASP A 130 18.77 -1.14 0.17
N ASN A 131 18.49 0.17 0.06
CA ASN A 131 17.57 0.93 0.92
C ASN A 131 16.23 1.23 0.22
N ARG A 132 15.96 0.59 -0.92
CA ARG A 132 14.82 0.91 -1.80
C ARG A 132 13.46 0.73 -1.13
N LEU A 133 12.43 1.27 -1.79
CA LEU A 133 11.04 0.87 -1.58
C LEU A 133 10.61 -0.02 -2.74
N GLU A 134 9.94 -1.12 -2.42
CA GLU A 134 9.47 -2.10 -3.40
C GLU A 134 7.95 -2.24 -3.28
N LEU A 135 7.25 -2.04 -4.41
CA LEU A 135 5.81 -2.22 -4.47
C LEU A 135 5.47 -3.68 -4.78
N HIS A 136 4.63 -4.28 -3.96
CA HIS A 136 3.96 -5.56 -4.17
C HIS A 136 2.46 -5.32 -4.31
N LEU A 137 1.92 -5.53 -5.50
CA LEU A 137 0.51 -5.33 -5.78
C LEU A 137 -0.23 -6.67 -5.79
N PHE A 138 -1.04 -6.92 -4.78
CA PHE A 138 -1.87 -8.12 -4.66
C PHE A 138 -3.08 -7.97 -5.59
N LYS A 139 -3.02 -8.61 -6.76
CA LYS A 139 -4.01 -8.44 -7.84
C LYS A 139 -5.31 -9.17 -7.54
N GLY A 140 -6.43 -8.57 -7.95
CA GLY A 140 -7.76 -9.17 -7.87
C GLY A 140 -8.39 -9.20 -6.48
N PHE A 141 -7.71 -8.64 -5.46
CA PHE A 141 -8.29 -8.50 -4.14
C PHE A 141 -9.22 -7.28 -4.07
N GLU A 142 -10.51 -7.51 -3.87
CA GLU A 142 -11.50 -6.46 -3.64
C GLU A 142 -11.58 -6.17 -2.14
N TYR A 143 -11.12 -4.99 -1.74
CA TYR A 143 -11.06 -4.62 -0.31
C TYR A 143 -12.23 -3.73 0.14
N GLY A 144 -13.19 -3.45 -0.73
CA GLY A 144 -14.47 -2.85 -0.39
C GLY A 144 -15.26 -3.75 0.56
N GLY A 145 -15.77 -3.19 1.65
CA GLY A 145 -16.42 -3.95 2.73
C GLY A 145 -15.48 -4.78 3.60
N VAL A 146 -14.16 -4.77 3.30
CA VAL A 146 -13.12 -5.44 4.09
C VAL A 146 -12.25 -4.44 4.81
N LEU A 147 -11.71 -3.44 4.10
CA LEU A 147 -10.81 -2.41 4.63
C LEU A 147 -11.39 -0.99 4.48
N ALA A 148 -12.35 -0.81 3.57
CA ALA A 148 -12.96 0.47 3.23
C ALA A 148 -14.49 0.34 3.08
N ARG A 149 -15.21 1.46 3.24
CA ARG A 149 -16.69 1.49 3.22
C ARG A 149 -17.29 2.08 1.95
N ALA A 150 -16.50 2.85 1.21
CA ALA A 150 -16.95 3.56 0.02
C ALA A 150 -16.43 2.88 -1.27
N ILE A 151 -16.35 3.62 -2.37
CA ILE A 151 -15.90 3.11 -3.67
C ILE A 151 -14.39 2.81 -3.58
N THR A 152 -13.99 1.61 -4.00
CA THR A 152 -12.59 1.14 -3.94
C THR A 152 -12.13 0.57 -5.26
N GLY A 153 -10.85 0.69 -5.57
CA GLY A 153 -10.23 0.00 -6.70
C GLY A 153 -10.04 -1.51 -6.44
N GLN A 154 -9.51 -2.21 -7.45
CA GLN A 154 -9.12 -3.61 -7.35
C GLN A 154 -7.63 -3.76 -7.01
N GLY A 155 -7.33 -4.70 -6.12
CA GLY A 155 -6.00 -5.05 -5.67
C GLY A 155 -5.51 -4.24 -4.48
N LEU A 156 -4.52 -4.78 -3.77
CA LEU A 156 -3.98 -4.19 -2.54
C LEU A 156 -2.50 -3.84 -2.72
N PRO A 157 -2.13 -2.53 -2.73
CA PRO A 157 -0.75 -2.12 -2.76
C PRO A 157 -0.10 -2.32 -1.39
N VAL A 158 0.98 -3.10 -1.37
CA VAL A 158 1.83 -3.31 -0.20
C VAL A 158 3.24 -2.85 -0.55
N VAL A 159 3.82 -1.96 0.24
CA VAL A 159 5.17 -1.44 0.00
C VAL A 159 6.11 -1.93 1.08
N VAL A 160 7.21 -2.55 0.66
CA VAL A 160 8.32 -2.93 1.52
C VAL A 160 9.37 -1.83 1.47
N ASN A 161 9.66 -1.23 2.60
CA ASN A 161 10.69 -0.20 2.76
C ASN A 161 11.89 -0.80 3.50
N TYR A 162 12.96 -1.10 2.76
CA TYR A 162 14.15 -1.73 3.29
C TYR A 162 14.95 -0.79 4.20
N SER A 163 15.02 0.51 3.88
CA SER A 163 15.73 1.50 4.70
C SER A 163 15.12 1.66 6.09
N GLU A 164 13.79 1.60 6.19
CA GLU A 164 13.06 1.80 7.45
C GLU A 164 12.67 0.49 8.13
N ARG A 165 12.97 -0.68 7.53
CA ARG A 165 12.48 -2.00 7.96
C ARG A 165 10.99 -1.95 8.27
N ARG A 166 10.22 -1.57 7.26
CA ARG A 166 8.79 -1.26 7.39
C ARG A 166 8.03 -1.88 6.23
N VAL A 167 6.86 -2.43 6.52
CA VAL A 167 5.90 -2.86 5.50
C VAL A 167 4.63 -2.03 5.65
N THR A 168 4.16 -1.46 4.55
CA THR A 168 3.02 -0.55 4.50
C THR A 168 1.93 -1.09 3.59
N ILE A 169 0.72 -1.23 4.09
CA ILE A 169 -0.49 -1.52 3.30
C ILE A 169 -1.18 -0.19 2.99
N TRP A 170 -1.43 0.08 1.71
CA TRP A 170 -2.17 1.27 1.27
C TRP A 170 -3.63 0.91 1.02
N VAL A 171 -4.52 1.75 1.55
CA VAL A 171 -5.97 1.63 1.32
C VAL A 171 -6.45 3.00 0.89
N ALA A 172 -7.14 3.08 -0.24
CA ALA A 172 -7.84 4.29 -0.63
C ALA A 172 -9.32 4.00 -0.84
N GLN A 173 -10.15 5.02 -0.66
CA GLN A 173 -11.56 5.02 -1.00
C GLN A 173 -11.98 6.39 -1.53
N LEU A 174 -12.94 6.37 -2.44
CA LEU A 174 -13.65 7.55 -2.95
C LEU A 174 -14.99 7.65 -2.22
N ASN A 175 -15.20 8.74 -1.50
CA ASN A 175 -16.45 9.06 -0.81
C ASN A 175 -17.32 9.88 -1.79
N ASP A 176 -18.40 9.27 -2.29
CA ASP A 176 -19.43 9.94 -3.08
C ASP A 176 -20.51 10.53 -2.17
#